data_AF-A0A1H5RWL6-F1
#
_entry.id   AF-A0A1H5RWL6-F1
#
_cell.length_a   1.000
_cell.length_b   1.000
_cell.length_c   1.000
_cell.angle_alpha   90.00
_cell.angle_beta   90.00
_cell.angle_gamma   90.00
#
_symmetry.space_group_name_H-M   'P 1'
#
loop_
_entity.id
_entity.type
_entity.pdbx_description
1 polymer ?
#
loop_
_entity_poly.entity_id
_entity_poly.type
_entity_poly.pdbx_seq_one_letter_code
_entity_poly.pdbx_strand_id
1 'polypeptide(L)'
;MEHQQYSVRRVCSIRVEPYLATYARAKFEIDSKTGGIKIPDTFDLYHCVWQLMERRPRGAQLPEEPNLTIWLPFRRTVPSKHPEYWNYISPHNARLIERSLRRLFNWEFHHWCEELVAGGSTRKDAVDAFIRRYGLGIDCNETLLKNLQRHEASMRVFLGIKKSKKKKNRHF
;
A
#
# COMPACT_ATOMS: atom_id res chain seq x y z
N MET A 1 17.08 -31.11 -4.91
CA MET A 1 15.88 -30.90 -4.06
C MET A 1 16.06 -29.80 -3.00
N GLU A 2 17.27 -29.45 -2.59
CA GLU A 2 17.51 -28.40 -1.57
C GLU A 2 17.12 -26.97 -2.03
N HIS A 3 17.43 -26.57 -3.27
CA HIS A 3 17.13 -25.22 -3.79
C HIS A 3 15.64 -24.84 -3.74
N GLN A 4 14.74 -25.82 -3.74
CA GLN A 4 13.29 -25.61 -3.70
C GLN A 4 12.81 -25.24 -2.28
N GLN A 5 13.48 -25.74 -1.23
CA GLN A 5 13.23 -25.34 0.16
C GLN A 5 13.75 -23.93 0.47
N TYR A 6 14.82 -23.47 -0.21
CA TYR A 6 15.35 -22.12 -0.04
C TYR A 6 14.39 -21.03 -0.53
N SER A 7 13.72 -21.25 -1.67
CA SER A 7 12.76 -20.28 -2.22
C SER A 7 11.54 -20.06 -1.32
N VAL A 8 11.05 -21.11 -0.65
CA VAL A 8 9.88 -21.02 0.23
C VAL A 8 10.19 -20.21 1.51
N ARG A 9 11.44 -20.19 1.96
CA ARG A 9 11.86 -19.45 3.16
C ARG A 9 12.05 -17.94 2.94
N ARG A 10 11.99 -17.47 1.69
CA ARG A 10 12.17 -16.05 1.33
C ARG A 10 10.88 -15.24 1.22
N VAL A 11 9.75 -15.83 1.61
CA VAL A 11 8.48 -15.10 1.64
C VAL A 11 7.92 -15.00 3.05
N CYS A 12 7.18 -13.92 3.29
CA CYS A 12 6.39 -13.75 4.50
C CYS A 12 4.98 -13.36 4.12
N SER A 13 4.00 -14.04 4.71
CA SER A 13 2.58 -13.77 4.50
C SER A 13 2.06 -12.89 5.63
N ILE A 14 1.33 -11.84 5.28
CA ILE A 14 0.72 -10.89 6.22
C ILE A 14 -0.76 -10.70 5.88
N ARG A 15 -1.51 -10.16 6.84
CA ARG A 15 -2.89 -9.72 6.64
C ARG A 15 -2.91 -8.20 6.57
N VAL A 16 -3.51 -7.69 5.50
CA VAL A 16 -3.73 -6.25 5.24
C VAL A 16 -5.19 -6.04 4.82
N GLU A 17 -5.61 -4.80 4.62
CA GLU A 17 -6.93 -4.56 4.04
C GLU A 17 -7.04 -5.14 2.62
N PRO A 18 -8.18 -5.75 2.24
CA PRO A 18 -8.33 -6.47 0.97
C PRO A 18 -7.97 -5.63 -0.26
N TYR A 19 -8.42 -4.37 -0.32
CA TYR A 19 -8.13 -3.50 -1.47
C TYR A 19 -6.63 -3.19 -1.60
N LEU A 20 -5.89 -3.10 -0.48
CA LEU A 20 -4.44 -2.89 -0.48
C LEU A 20 -3.71 -4.13 -0.99
N ALA A 21 -4.18 -5.33 -0.63
CA ALA A 21 -3.64 -6.57 -1.16
C ALA A 21 -3.85 -6.68 -2.68
N THR A 22 -5.03 -6.33 -3.18
CA THR A 22 -5.33 -6.29 -4.63
C THR A 22 -4.45 -5.27 -5.34
N TYR A 23 -4.36 -4.05 -4.81
CA TYR A 23 -3.47 -3.01 -5.33
C TYR A 23 -2.01 -3.49 -5.40
N ALA A 24 -1.48 -4.06 -4.32
CA ALA A 24 -0.09 -4.50 -4.26
C ALA A 24 0.21 -5.61 -5.29
N ARG A 25 -0.71 -6.57 -5.48
CA ARG A 25 -0.59 -7.61 -6.50
C ARG A 25 -0.62 -7.07 -7.93
N ALA A 26 -1.40 -6.02 -8.18
CA ALA A 26 -1.48 -5.38 -9.49
C ALA A 26 -0.32 -4.41 -9.77
N LYS A 27 0.28 -3.85 -8.71
CA LYS A 27 1.38 -2.88 -8.78
C LYS A 27 2.75 -3.54 -8.95
N PHE A 28 3.00 -4.63 -8.23
CA PHE A 28 4.31 -5.27 -8.16
C PHE A 28 4.36 -6.58 -8.94
N GLU A 29 5.54 -6.97 -9.40
CA GLU A 29 5.75 -8.28 -10.02
C GLU A 29 5.52 -9.39 -8.97
N ILE A 30 4.75 -10.42 -9.35
CA ILE A 30 4.53 -11.60 -8.52
C ILE A 30 5.53 -12.67 -8.92
N ASP A 31 6.28 -13.19 -7.96
CA ASP A 31 7.17 -14.31 -8.20
C ASP A 31 6.37 -15.58 -8.54
N SER A 32 6.60 -16.18 -9.71
CA SER A 32 5.84 -17.34 -10.17
C SER A 32 6.03 -18.60 -9.31
N LYS A 33 7.13 -18.67 -8.55
CA LYS A 33 7.45 -19.82 -7.69
C LYS A 33 6.88 -19.68 -6.28
N THR A 34 6.95 -18.49 -5.71
CA THR A 34 6.57 -18.25 -4.31
C THR A 34 5.22 -17.55 -4.15
N GLY A 35 4.67 -16.96 -5.22
CA GLY A 35 3.46 -16.13 -5.16
C GLY A 35 3.65 -14.81 -4.40
N GLY A 36 4.88 -14.50 -3.99
CA GLY A 36 5.21 -13.29 -3.26
C GLY A 36 5.38 -12.07 -4.17
N ILE A 37 4.89 -10.91 -3.73
CA ILE A 37 5.15 -9.65 -4.42
C ILE A 37 6.62 -9.24 -4.28
N LYS A 38 7.27 -8.91 -5.39
CA LYS A 38 8.63 -8.38 -5.43
C LYS A 38 8.56 -6.85 -5.40
N ILE A 39 8.87 -6.29 -4.26
CA ILE A 39 8.92 -4.84 -4.09
C ILE A 39 10.33 -4.38 -4.54
N PRO A 40 10.44 -3.45 -5.49
CA PRO A 40 11.74 -2.88 -5.87
C PRO A 40 12.35 -2.06 -4.73
N ASP A 41 13.69 -2.01 -4.67
CA ASP A 41 14.43 -1.24 -3.67
C ASP A 41 14.25 0.28 -3.79
N THR A 42 13.73 0.76 -4.92
CA THR A 42 13.34 2.15 -5.14
C THR A 42 12.12 2.59 -4.33
N PHE A 43 11.34 1.65 -3.79
CA PHE A 43 10.17 1.96 -2.96
C PHE A 43 10.53 1.95 -1.47
N ASP A 44 10.10 2.96 -0.73
CA ASP A 44 10.19 3.01 0.74
C ASP A 44 9.59 1.76 1.41
N LEU A 45 8.58 1.15 0.78
CA LEU A 45 7.97 -0.09 1.25
C LEU A 45 9.01 -1.22 1.38
N TYR A 46 9.98 -1.33 0.46
CA TYR A 46 11.06 -2.31 0.53
C TYR A 46 11.91 -2.13 1.79
N HIS A 47 12.28 -0.88 2.08
CA HIS A 47 13.06 -0.51 3.25
C HIS A 47 12.27 -0.78 4.55
N CYS A 48 10.99 -0.43 4.55
CA CYS A 48 10.08 -0.68 5.66
C CYS A 48 9.97 -2.17 5.97
N VAL A 49 9.75 -3.02 4.97
CA VAL A 49 9.72 -4.48 5.15
C VAL A 49 11.06 -4.98 5.71
N TRP A 50 12.19 -4.55 5.14
CA TRP A 50 13.52 -4.98 5.61
C TRP A 50 13.78 -4.62 7.08
N GLN A 51 13.40 -3.41 7.48
CA GLN A 51 13.54 -2.95 8.87
C GLN A 51 12.66 -3.76 9.83
N LEU A 52 11.47 -4.16 9.39
CA LEU A 52 10.46 -4.83 10.20
C LEU A 52 10.50 -6.36 10.17
N MET A 53 11.39 -6.94 9.35
CA MET A 53 11.74 -8.35 9.41
C MET A 53 12.37 -8.69 10.77
N GLU A 54 11.93 -9.80 11.34
CA GLU A 54 12.37 -10.34 12.63
C GLU A 54 12.69 -11.84 12.49
N ARG A 55 13.51 -12.35 13.42
CA ARG A 55 13.64 -13.80 13.61
C ARG A 55 12.40 -14.32 14.28
N ARG A 56 11.84 -15.44 13.80
CA ARG A 56 10.62 -16.03 14.37
C ARG A 56 10.83 -16.40 15.85
N PRO A 57 10.09 -15.79 16.79
CA PRO A 57 10.11 -16.20 18.19
C PRO A 57 9.55 -17.62 18.36
N ARG A 58 10.02 -18.36 19.39
CA ARG A 58 9.41 -19.65 19.74
C ARG A 58 7.96 -19.44 20.16
N GLY A 59 7.05 -20.24 19.60
CA GLY A 59 5.61 -20.11 19.89
C GLY A 59 4.89 -18.98 19.14
N ALA A 60 5.57 -18.24 18.25
CA ALA A 60 4.92 -17.23 17.44
C ALA A 60 3.90 -17.85 16.48
N GLN A 61 2.65 -17.39 16.60
CA GLN A 61 1.55 -17.77 15.73
C GLN A 61 1.73 -17.14 14.35
N LEU A 62 1.31 -17.88 13.33
CA LEU A 62 1.20 -17.33 11.99
C LEU A 62 -0.09 -16.50 11.89
N PRO A 63 -0.17 -15.52 10.97
CA PRO A 63 -1.37 -14.74 10.80
C PRO A 63 -2.56 -15.61 10.42
N GLU A 64 -3.72 -15.33 11.01
CA GLU A 64 -4.99 -15.93 10.62
C GLU A 64 -5.44 -15.35 9.28
N GLU A 65 -5.58 -16.21 8.27
CA GLU A 65 -6.03 -15.87 6.90
C GLU A 65 -5.19 -14.75 6.25
N PRO A 66 -3.91 -15.01 5.95
CA PRO A 66 -3.09 -14.02 5.27
C PRO A 66 -3.62 -13.78 3.85
N ASN A 67 -3.70 -12.51 3.46
CA ASN A 67 -4.20 -12.11 2.14
C ASN A 67 -3.13 -11.41 1.29
N LEU A 68 -1.88 -11.28 1.76
CA LEU A 68 -0.76 -10.77 0.99
C LEU A 68 0.53 -11.53 1.33
N THR A 69 1.25 -12.00 0.32
CA THR A 69 2.56 -12.65 0.47
C THR A 69 3.62 -11.73 -0.11
N ILE A 70 4.66 -11.43 0.67
CA ILE A 70 5.74 -10.51 0.31
C ILE A 70 7.01 -11.31 0.11
N TRP A 71 7.71 -11.05 -0.99
CA TRP A 71 9.07 -11.50 -1.19
C TRP A 71 10.02 -10.66 -0.34
N LEU A 72 10.72 -11.30 0.59
CA LEU A 72 11.47 -10.62 1.62
C LEU A 72 12.74 -9.97 1.04
N PRO A 73 12.94 -8.67 1.30
CA PRO A 73 14.10 -7.94 0.82
C PRO A 73 15.39 -8.54 1.36
N PHE A 74 16.42 -8.60 0.51
CA PHE A 74 17.77 -8.98 0.92
C PHE A 74 18.74 -7.84 0.61
N ARG A 75 19.43 -7.35 1.64
CA ARG A 75 20.48 -6.33 1.51
C ARG A 75 21.82 -6.92 1.91
N ARG A 76 22.84 -6.71 1.07
CA ARG A 76 24.25 -6.93 1.43
C ARG A 76 24.77 -5.77 2.28
N THR A 77 24.15 -5.55 3.43
CA THR A 77 24.50 -4.48 4.39
C THR A 77 24.75 -5.07 5.77
N VAL A 78 25.48 -4.38 6.64
CA VAL A 78 25.68 -4.76 8.05
C VAL A 78 24.72 -3.93 8.92
N PRO A 79 23.90 -4.55 9.80
CA PRO A 79 23.74 -5.99 10.02
C PRO A 79 22.96 -6.67 8.89
N SER A 80 23.41 -7.86 8.48
CA SER A 80 22.80 -8.63 7.39
C SER A 80 21.60 -9.44 7.91
N LYS A 81 20.38 -9.00 7.56
CA LYS A 81 19.16 -9.78 7.79
C LYS A 81 18.95 -10.76 6.64
N HIS A 82 19.39 -11.99 6.82
CA HIS A 82 19.14 -13.06 5.86
C HIS A 82 17.68 -13.52 5.94
N PRO A 83 16.91 -13.45 4.82
CA PRO A 83 15.51 -13.87 4.80
C PRO A 83 15.29 -15.29 5.32
N GLU A 84 16.27 -16.20 5.17
CA GLU A 84 16.18 -17.58 5.66
C GLU A 84 15.94 -17.70 7.17
N TYR A 85 16.38 -16.70 7.94
CA TYR A 85 16.23 -16.65 9.40
C TYR A 85 15.34 -15.50 9.87
N TRP A 86 15.24 -14.44 9.06
CA TRP A 86 14.49 -13.21 9.34
C TRP A 86 13.19 -13.16 8.53
N ASN A 87 12.43 -14.26 8.53
CA ASN A 87 11.20 -14.43 7.75
C ASN A 87 9.90 -14.27 8.56
N TYR A 88 9.98 -13.61 9.72
CA TYR A 88 8.81 -13.34 10.53
C TYR A 88 8.52 -11.85 10.56
N ILE A 89 7.23 -11.52 10.49
CA ILE A 89 6.69 -10.19 10.67
C ILE A 89 5.62 -10.31 11.75
N SER A 90 5.82 -9.64 12.88
CA SER A 90 4.84 -9.63 13.97
C SER A 90 3.53 -8.95 13.53
N PRO A 91 2.40 -9.23 14.20
CA PRO A 91 1.13 -8.54 13.90
C PRO A 91 1.23 -7.01 14.04
N HIS A 92 2.11 -6.51 14.91
CA HIS A 92 2.40 -5.08 15.02
C HIS A 92 3.11 -4.56 13.76
N ASN A 93 4.18 -5.25 13.36
CA ASN A 93 4.97 -4.89 12.18
C ASN A 93 4.16 -4.99 10.89
N ALA A 94 3.24 -5.96 10.78
CA ALA A 94 2.31 -6.08 9.66
C ALA A 94 1.45 -4.81 9.51
N ARG A 95 0.96 -4.22 10.62
CA ARG A 95 0.22 -2.95 10.60
C ARG A 95 1.08 -1.77 10.14
N LEU A 96 2.37 -1.78 10.47
CA LEU A 96 3.29 -0.73 10.01
C LEU A 96 3.57 -0.85 8.51
N ILE A 97 3.73 -2.08 7.99
CA ILE A 97 3.85 -2.34 6.56
C ILE A 97 2.56 -1.92 5.84
N GLU A 98 1.40 -2.26 6.38
CA GLU A 98 0.10 -1.85 5.84
C GLU A 98 -0.02 -0.32 5.76
N ARG A 99 0.37 0.40 6.82
CA ARG A 99 0.40 1.88 6.81
C ARG A 99 1.32 2.41 5.72
N SER A 100 2.49 1.80 5.52
CA SER A 100 3.41 2.22 4.46
C SER A 100 2.83 1.96 3.07
N LEU A 101 2.22 0.79 2.86
CA LEU A 101 1.53 0.44 1.63
C LEU A 101 0.35 1.39 1.35
N ARG A 102 -0.39 1.78 2.38
CA ARG A 102 -1.49 2.75 2.27
C ARG A 102 -1.00 4.14 1.89
N ARG A 103 0.16 4.58 2.40
CA ARG A 103 0.76 5.86 1.99
C ARG A 103 1.13 5.83 0.51
N LEU A 104 1.75 4.74 0.05
CA LEU A 104 2.07 4.55 -1.36
C LEU A 104 0.79 4.58 -2.23
N PHE A 105 -0.23 3.82 -1.83
CA PHE A 105 -1.53 3.82 -2.50
C PHE A 105 -2.14 5.22 -2.59
N ASN A 106 -2.23 5.94 -1.46
CA ASN A 106 -2.85 7.27 -1.43
C ASN A 106 -2.08 8.27 -2.28
N TRP A 107 -0.74 8.26 -2.20
CA TRP A 107 0.08 9.15 -3.02
C TRP A 107 -0.19 8.92 -4.51
N GLU A 108 -0.14 7.66 -4.95
CA GLU A 108 -0.38 7.32 -6.34
C GLU A 108 -1.81 7.63 -6.79
N PHE A 109 -2.80 7.29 -5.96
CA PHE A 109 -4.21 7.58 -6.23
C PHE A 109 -4.49 9.07 -6.38
N HIS A 110 -3.98 9.90 -5.46
CA HIS A 110 -4.19 11.35 -5.51
C HIS A 110 -3.48 11.98 -6.70
N HIS A 111 -2.24 11.59 -6.96
CA HIS A 111 -1.48 12.07 -8.11
C HIS A 111 -2.17 11.72 -9.42
N TRP A 112 -2.61 10.46 -9.59
CA TRP A 112 -3.38 10.02 -10.75
C TRP A 112 -4.67 10.83 -10.97
N CYS A 113 -5.42 11.08 -9.89
CA CYS A 113 -6.65 11.86 -9.98
C CYS A 113 -6.38 13.31 -10.34
N GLU A 114 -5.32 13.92 -9.80
CA GLU A 114 -4.90 15.28 -10.12
C GLU A 114 -4.54 15.42 -11.60
N GLU A 115 -3.74 14.50 -12.13
CA GLU A 115 -3.34 14.50 -13.55
C GLU A 115 -4.54 14.37 -14.50
N LEU A 116 -5.44 13.42 -14.25
CA LEU A 116 -6.61 13.22 -15.10
C LEU A 116 -7.61 14.39 -15.04
N VAL A 117 -7.80 14.97 -13.85
CA VAL A 117 -8.68 16.12 -13.68
C VAL A 117 -8.07 17.36 -14.34
N ALA A 118 -6.75 17.56 -14.24
CA ALA A 118 -6.04 18.61 -14.98
C ALA A 118 -6.15 18.43 -16.50
N GLY A 119 -6.20 17.17 -16.97
CA GLY A 119 -6.46 16.80 -18.36
C GLY A 119 -7.94 16.91 -18.80
N GLY A 120 -8.85 17.35 -17.93
CA GLY A 120 -10.26 17.59 -18.25
C GLY A 120 -11.22 16.45 -17.92
N SER A 121 -10.76 15.36 -17.30
CA SER A 121 -11.65 14.28 -16.83
C SER A 121 -12.43 14.70 -15.59
N THR A 122 -13.63 14.13 -15.38
CA THR A 122 -14.33 14.35 -14.11
C THR A 122 -13.67 13.55 -12.99
N ARG A 123 -13.87 13.96 -11.73
CA ARG A 123 -13.38 13.22 -10.56
C ARG A 123 -13.88 11.78 -10.52
N LYS A 124 -15.13 11.56 -10.93
CA LYS A 124 -15.72 10.21 -10.96
C LYS A 124 -15.01 9.35 -11.99
N ASP A 125 -14.81 9.87 -13.20
CA ASP A 125 -14.12 9.15 -14.26
C ASP A 125 -12.67 8.82 -13.89
N ALA A 126 -11.99 9.74 -13.19
CA ALA A 126 -10.62 9.53 -12.71
C ALA A 126 -10.54 8.41 -11.67
N VAL A 127 -11.47 8.37 -10.70
CA VAL A 127 -11.57 7.29 -9.71
C VAL A 127 -11.92 5.96 -10.39
N ASP A 128 -12.89 5.97 -11.30
CA ASP A 128 -13.32 4.78 -12.05
C ASP A 128 -12.18 4.23 -12.91
N ALA A 129 -11.38 5.10 -13.52
CA ALA A 129 -10.19 4.70 -14.27
C ALA A 129 -9.15 4.03 -13.36
N PHE A 130 -8.91 4.58 -12.16
CA PHE A 130 -7.99 4.00 -11.19
C PHE A 130 -8.44 2.63 -10.68
N ILE A 131 -9.73 2.49 -10.34
CA ILE A 131 -10.34 1.22 -9.92
C ILE A 131 -10.17 0.17 -11.00
N ARG A 132 -10.47 0.50 -12.26
CA ARG A 132 -10.31 -0.41 -13.40
C ARG A 132 -8.84 -0.78 -13.63
N ARG A 133 -7.92 0.18 -13.52
CA ARG A 133 -6.49 -0.04 -13.74
C ARG A 133 -5.87 -1.02 -12.77
N TYR A 134 -6.33 -1.03 -11.52
CA TYR A 134 -5.83 -1.89 -10.44
C TYR A 134 -6.76 -3.06 -10.09
N GLY A 135 -7.89 -3.20 -10.79
CA GLY A 135 -8.88 -4.25 -10.49
C GLY A 135 -9.45 -4.15 -9.08
N LEU A 136 -9.61 -2.93 -8.54
CA LEU A 136 -10.18 -2.73 -7.21
C LEU A 136 -11.67 -3.09 -7.22
N GLY A 137 -12.21 -3.47 -6.06
CA GLY A 137 -13.63 -3.82 -5.92
C GLY A 137 -14.56 -2.64 -6.22
N ILE A 138 -15.78 -2.93 -6.70
CA ILE A 138 -16.80 -1.93 -7.02
C ILE A 138 -17.21 -1.11 -5.77
N ASP A 139 -17.14 -1.74 -4.59
CA ASP A 139 -17.37 -1.14 -3.28
C ASP A 139 -16.38 -0.02 -2.90
N CYS A 140 -15.24 0.06 -3.59
CA CYS A 140 -14.22 1.07 -3.34
C CYS A 140 -14.60 2.46 -3.88
N ASN A 141 -15.56 2.57 -4.81
CA ASN A 141 -15.84 3.82 -5.53
C ASN A 141 -16.17 5.01 -4.60
N GLU A 142 -17.21 4.87 -3.78
CA GLU A 142 -17.65 5.92 -2.88
C GLU A 142 -16.59 6.24 -1.80
N THR A 143 -15.90 5.20 -1.33
CA THR A 143 -14.82 5.31 -0.35
C THR A 143 -13.65 6.11 -0.91
N LEU A 144 -13.24 5.86 -2.16
CA LEU A 144 -12.16 6.57 -2.83
C LEU A 144 -12.54 8.00 -3.21
N LEU A 145 -13.78 8.24 -3.62
CA LEU A 145 -14.29 9.60 -3.83
C LEU A 145 -14.24 10.42 -2.53
N LYS A 146 -14.68 9.84 -1.41
CA LYS A 146 -14.56 10.48 -0.08
C LYS A 146 -13.10 10.70 0.30
N ASN A 147 -12.20 9.77 0.01
CA ASN A 147 -10.76 9.94 0.23
C ASN A 147 -10.19 11.13 -0.56
N LEU A 148 -10.49 11.20 -1.87
CA LEU A 148 -10.08 12.32 -2.73
C LEU A 148 -10.60 13.66 -2.21
N GLN A 149 -11.87 13.74 -1.81
CA GLN A 149 -12.46 14.94 -1.22
C GLN A 149 -11.75 15.39 0.06
N ARG A 150 -11.41 14.44 0.95
CA ARG A 150 -10.65 14.74 2.18
C ARG A 150 -9.26 15.25 1.85
N HIS A 151 -8.58 14.63 0.87
CA HIS A 151 -7.26 15.06 0.43
C HIS A 151 -7.28 16.49 -0.14
N GLU A 152 -8.20 16.81 -1.05
CA GLU A 152 -8.36 18.18 -1.57
C GLU A 152 -8.64 19.18 -0.45
N ALA A 153 -9.48 18.82 0.54
CA ALA A 153 -9.77 19.67 1.68
C ALA A 153 -8.52 19.94 2.52
N SER A 154 -7.72 18.90 2.80
CA SER A 154 -6.43 19.02 3.50
C SER A 154 -5.45 19.88 2.72
N MET A 155 -5.36 19.72 1.40
CA MET A 155 -4.50 20.53 0.53
C MET A 155 -4.89 22.00 0.54
N ARG A 156 -6.20 22.32 0.50
CA ARG A 156 -6.67 23.71 0.61
C ARG A 156 -6.30 24.35 1.94
N VAL A 157 -6.39 23.59 3.04
CA VAL A 157 -5.98 24.06 4.37
C VAL A 157 -4.47 24.28 4.42
N PHE A 158 -3.70 23.31 3.92
CA PHE A 158 -2.24 23.38 3.85
C PHE A 158 -1.75 24.60 3.05
N LEU A 159 -2.38 24.87 1.91
CA LEU A 159 -2.09 26.03 1.04
C LEU A 159 -2.67 27.35 1.57
N GLY A 160 -3.35 27.36 2.73
CA GLY A 160 -3.92 28.58 3.31
C GLY A 160 -5.10 29.18 2.54
N ILE A 161 -5.74 28.42 1.64
CA ILE A 161 -6.86 28.87 0.83
C ILE A 161 -8.10 28.96 1.73
N LYS A 162 -8.36 30.14 2.30
CA LYS A 162 -9.53 30.40 3.14
C LYS A 162 -10.83 30.19 2.37
N LYS A 163 -11.80 29.48 2.96
CA LYS A 163 -13.19 29.51 2.49
C LYS A 163 -13.68 30.96 2.55
N SER A 164 -13.93 31.58 1.40
CA SER A 164 -14.68 32.83 1.36
C SER A 164 -16.04 32.59 2.01
N LYS A 165 -16.28 33.17 3.18
CA LYS A 165 -17.61 33.20 3.78
C LYS A 165 -18.46 34.06 2.85
N LYS A 166 -19.28 33.45 1.99
CA LYS A 166 -20.38 34.14 1.32
C LYS A 166 -21.24 34.77 2.44
N LYS A 167 -21.07 36.07 2.69
CA LYS A 167 -22.02 36.87 3.47
C LYS A 167 -23.35 36.74 2.73
N LYS A 168 -24.29 36.00 3.31
CA LYS A 168 -25.70 36.10 2.92
C LYS A 168 -26.13 37.52 3.29
N ASN A 169 -26.10 38.43 2.32
CA ASN A 169 -26.84 39.67 2.44
C ASN A 169 -28.32 39.28 2.47
N ARG A 170 -28.87 39.18 3.68
CA ARG A 170 -30.29 39.28 3.90
C ARG A 170 -30.63 40.75 3.68
N HIS A 171 -31.12 41.08 2.48
CA HIS A 171 -31.83 42.34 2.31
C HIS A 171 -33.18 42.19 3.03
N PHE A 172 -33.42 43.15 3.92
CA PHE A 172 -34.68 43.38 4.61
C PHE A 172 -35.73 43.91 3.64
#